data_AF-A0A8J7AB35-F1
#
_entry.id   AF-A0A8J7AB35-F1
#
_cell.length_a   1.000
_cell.length_b   1.000
_cell.length_c   1.000
_cell.angle_alpha   90.00
_cell.angle_beta   90.00
_cell.angle_gamma   90.00
#
_symmetry.space_group_name_H-M   'P 1'
#
loop_
_entity.id
_entity.type
_entity.pdbx_description
1 polymer ?
#
loop_
_entity_poly.entity_id
_entity_poly.type
_entity_poly.pdbx_seq_one_letter_code
_entity_poly.pdbx_strand_id
1 'polypeptide(L)' 'MTVDNDPTDDRTYDSTLYVQQAVALLGLPVSPAQLSAVIEEFERVRAIAQTVLDWPLPDDLEAAPRFEP' A
#
# COMPACT_ATOMS: atom_id res chain seq x y z
N MET A 1 -4.33 -1.15 22.45
CA MET A 1 -5.22 -0.92 21.30
C MET A 1 -4.81 -1.95 20.27
N THR A 2 -5.33 -3.17 20.44
CA THR A 2 -5.11 -4.28 19.51
C THR A 2 -5.97 -3.96 18.31
N VAL A 3 -5.35 -3.68 17.17
CA VAL A 3 -6.09 -3.72 15.90
C VAL A 3 -6.31 -5.20 15.62
N ASP A 4 -7.42 -5.71 16.13
CA ASP A 4 -7.97 -6.98 15.69
C ASP A 4 -8.14 -6.90 14.17
N ASN A 5 -7.41 -7.76 13.45
CA ASN A 5 -7.63 -7.93 12.02
C ASN A 5 -8.95 -8.70 11.87
N ASP A 6 -10.05 -7.95 11.81
CA ASP A 6 -11.41 -8.49 11.66
C ASP A 6 -11.47 -9.26 10.33
N PRO A 7 -11.72 -10.59 10.36
CA PRO A 7 -11.81 -11.42 9.15
C PRO A 7 -13.03 -11.08 8.27
N THR A 8 -13.87 -10.11 8.69
CA THR A 8 -15.09 -9.67 7.98
C THR A 8 -15.02 -8.25 7.42
N ASP A 9 -13.83 -7.65 7.27
CA ASP A 9 -13.69 -6.40 6.52
C ASP A 9 -13.99 -6.59 5.02
N ASP A 10 -15.28 -6.50 4.68
CA ASP A 10 -15.85 -6.65 3.33
C ASP A 10 -15.57 -5.43 2.42
N ARG A 11 -14.66 -4.54 2.84
CA ARG A 11 -14.16 -3.46 1.97
C ARG A 11 -13.24 -4.07 0.92
N THR A 12 -13.85 -4.45 -0.21
CA THR A 12 -13.10 -4.79 -1.41
C THR A 12 -12.10 -3.67 -1.70
N TYR A 13 -10.82 -4.03 -1.74
CA TYR A 13 -9.75 -3.11 -2.04
C TYR A 13 -9.93 -2.49 -3.44
N ASP A 14 -9.74 -1.16 -3.56
CA ASP A 14 -9.85 -0.40 -4.81
C ASP A 14 -8.64 0.53 -5.00
N SER A 15 -7.74 0.18 -5.93
CA SER A 15 -6.58 1.02 -6.26
C SER A 15 -6.95 2.37 -6.83
N THR A 16 -8.06 2.47 -7.56
CA THR A 16 -8.48 3.74 -8.18
C THR A 16 -8.81 4.74 -7.09
N LEU A 17 -9.66 4.33 -6.14
CA LEU A 17 -10.03 5.18 -5.01
C LEU A 17 -8.81 5.51 -4.15
N TYR A 18 -7.98 4.52 -3.83
CA TYR A 18 -6.78 4.71 -3.02
C TYR A 18 -5.81 5.72 -3.66
N VAL A 19 -5.44 5.54 -4.92
CA VAL A 19 -4.49 6.41 -5.62
C VAL A 19 -5.03 7.83 -5.75
N GLN A 20 -6.32 7.98 -6.08
CA GLN A 20 -6.96 9.31 -6.16
C GLN A 20 -6.89 10.05 -4.82
N GLN A 21 -7.20 9.38 -3.71
CA GLN A 21 -7.14 9.96 -2.38
C GLN A 21 -5.70 10.25 -1.94
N ALA A 22 -4.77 9.34 -2.23
CA ALA A 22 -3.35 9.51 -1.88
C ALA A 22 -2.72 10.69 -2.63
N VAL A 23 -2.98 10.82 -3.93
CA VAL A 23 -2.53 11.96 -4.75
C VAL A 23 -3.07 13.28 -4.18
N ALA A 24 -4.36 13.32 -3.83
CA ALA A 24 -4.99 14.50 -3.26
C ALA A 24 -4.42 14.85 -1.86
N LEU A 25 -4.26 13.85 -0.99
CA LEU A 25 -3.73 14.02 0.37
C LEU A 25 -2.28 14.51 0.37
N LEU A 26 -1.44 13.97 -0.53
CA LEU A 26 -0.03 14.32 -0.66
C LEU A 26 0.20 15.59 -1.49
N GLY A 27 -0.84 16.15 -2.11
CA GLY A 27 -0.74 17.33 -2.99
C GLY A 27 0.14 17.08 -4.22
N LEU A 28 0.15 15.85 -4.75
CA LEU A 28 1.01 15.50 -5.88
C LEU A 28 0.46 16.11 -7.18
N PRO A 29 1.30 16.73 -8.02
CA PRO A 29 0.88 17.33 -9.28
C PRO A 29 0.74 16.26 -10.38
N VAL A 30 -0.21 15.34 -10.22
CA VAL A 30 -0.49 14.27 -11.20
C VAL A 30 -1.61 14.72 -12.12
N SER A 31 -1.33 14.81 -13.43
CA SER A 31 -2.37 15.12 -14.41
C SER A 31 -3.35 13.95 -14.60
N PRO A 32 -4.59 14.20 -15.09
CA PRO A 32 -5.54 13.11 -15.35
C PRO A 32 -5.01 12.02 -16.29
N ALA A 33 -4.18 12.39 -17.28
CA ALA A 33 -3.56 11.44 -18.21
C ALA A 33 -2.47 10.57 -17.54
N GLN A 34 -1.77 11.09 -16.53
CA GLN A 34 -0.80 10.32 -15.76
C GLN A 34 -1.49 9.45 -14.71
N LEU A 35 -2.64 9.88 -14.18
CA LEU A 35 -3.34 9.19 -13.11
C LEU A 35 -3.73 7.76 -13.49
N SER A 36 -4.20 7.53 -14.73
CA SER A 36 -4.53 6.18 -15.20
C SER A 36 -3.32 5.26 -15.23
N ALA A 37 -2.16 5.76 -15.67
CA ALA A 37 -0.92 4.99 -15.67
C ALA A 37 -0.43 4.70 -14.25
N VAL A 38 -0.54 5.66 -13.33
CA VAL A 38 -0.19 5.45 -11.91
C VAL A 38 -1.07 4.37 -11.29
N ILE A 39 -2.37 4.34 -11.59
CA ILE A 39 -3.28 3.30 -11.10
C ILE A 39 -2.87 1.92 -11.62
N GLU A 40 -2.54 1.80 -12.91
CA GLU A 40 -2.08 0.54 -13.51
C GLU A 40 -0.79 0.04 -12.85
N GLU A 41 0.20 0.92 -12.66
CA GLU A 41 1.46 0.56 -12.01
C GLU A 41 1.27 0.23 -10.53
N PHE A 42 0.32 0.90 -9.85
CA PHE A 42 -0.02 0.59 -8.47
C PHE A 42 -0.56 -0.83 -8.31
N GLU A 43 -1.42 -1.29 -9.22
CA GLU A 43 -1.91 -2.67 -9.23
C GLU A 43 -0.78 -3.69 -9.44
N ARG A 44 0.17 -3.40 -10.35
CA ARG A 44 1.34 -4.26 -10.57
C ARG A 44 2.22 -4.35 -9.32
N VAL A 45 2.51 -3.22 -8.69
CA VAL A 45 3.29 -3.17 -7.44
C VAL A 45 2.57 -3.90 -6.32
N ARG A 46 1.24 -3.72 -6.18
CA ARG A 46 0.43 -4.42 -5.19
C ARG A 46 0.51 -5.94 -5.34
N ALA A 47 0.40 -6.46 -6.55
CA ALA A 47 0.48 -7.90 -6.78
C ALA A 47 1.82 -8.49 -6.29
N ILE A 48 2.91 -7.74 -6.45
CA ILE A 48 4.23 -8.13 -5.94
C ILE A 48 4.26 -7.99 -4.41
N ALA A 49 3.79 -6.86 -3.88
CA ALA A 49 3.78 -6.56 -2.45
C ALA A 49 2.97 -7.58 -1.65
N GLN A 50 1.89 -8.13 -2.22
CA GLN A 50 1.06 -9.14 -1.55
C GLN A 50 1.87 -10.36 -1.11
N THR A 51 2.87 -10.77 -1.91
CA THR A 51 3.76 -11.88 -1.55
C THR A 51 4.54 -11.60 -0.25
N VAL A 52 4.90 -10.34 -0.02
CA VAL A 52 5.62 -9.91 1.19
C VAL A 52 4.63 -9.72 2.36
N LEU A 53 3.45 -9.17 2.09
CA LEU A 53 2.42 -8.95 3.12
C LEU A 53 1.81 -10.24 3.66
N ASP A 54 1.73 -11.29 2.83
CA ASP A 54 1.27 -12.62 3.24
C ASP A 54 2.33 -13.39 4.04
N TRP A 55 3.57 -12.90 4.10
CA TRP A 55 4.61 -13.50 4.93
C TRP A 55 4.31 -13.21 6.41
N PRO A 56 4.12 -14.23 7.26
CA PRO A 56 3.95 -14.01 8.70
C PRO A 56 5.22 -13.42 9.32
N LEU A 57 5.11 -12.22 9.90
CA LEU A 57 6.21 -11.56 10.60
C LEU A 57 6.09 -11.81 12.11
N PRO A 58 7.17 -12.22 12.79
CA PRO A 58 7.21 -12.28 14.26
C PRO A 58 7.05 -10.90 14.90
N ASP A 59 6.44 -10.84 16.09
CA ASP A 59 6.25 -9.59 16.84
C ASP A 59 7.58 -8.97 17.30
N ASP A 60 8.64 -9.77 17.42
CA ASP A 60 9.99 -9.36 17.80
C ASP A 60 10.91 -9.08 16.59
N LEU A 61 10.37 -9.12 15.37
CA LEU A 61 11.11 -8.78 14.17
C LEU A 61 11.31 -7.27 14.05
N GLU A 62 12.55 -6.84 14.29
CA GLU A 62 12.97 -5.46 14.05
C GLU A 62 13.27 -5.21 12.56
N ALA A 63 13.12 -3.95 12.13
CA ALA A 63 13.56 -3.54 10.80
C ALA A 63 15.06 -3.82 10.61
N ALA A 64 15.45 -4.20 9.38
CA ALA A 64 16.85 -4.47 9.05
C ALA A 64 17.76 -3.29 9.47
N PRO A 65 18.99 -3.57 9.93
CA PRO A 65 19.84 -2.59 10.58
C PRO A 65 20.11 -1.34 9.71
N ARG A 66 20.22 -0.22 10.42
CA ARG A 66 20.36 1.15 9.91
C ARG A 66 21.74 1.37 9.28
N PHE A 67 21.78 2.24 8.27
CA PHE A 67 23.00 2.73 7.62
C PHE A 67 24.08 3.13 8.65
N GLU A 68 25.26 2.53 8.52
CA GLU A 68 26.48 2.89 9.27
C GLU A 68 27.19 4.06 8.55
N PRO A 69 27.58 5.14 9.26
CA PRO A 69 28.15 6.35 8.66
C PRO A 69 29.51 6.13 7.99
#